data_AF-A0A6N9JT49-F1
#
_entry.id   AF-A0A6N9JT49-F1
#
_cell.length_a   1.000
_cell.length_b   1.000
_cell.length_c   1.000
_cell.angle_alpha   90.00
_cell.angle_beta   90.00
_cell.angle_gamma   90.00
#
_symmetry.space_group_name_H-M   'P 1'
#
loop_
_entity.id
_entity.type
_entity.pdbx_description
1 polymer ?
#
loop_
_entity_poly.entity_id
_entity_poly.type
_entity_poly.pdbx_seq_one_letter_code
_entity_poly.pdbx_strand_id
1 'polypeptide(L)'
;MNKMLQFFSENKDALTSIGILLTFLISSISLYFSVRNNKAVHYVNAVTQNRVEWLYKFREYISDLISTTTIDNVDKGMKDSDTYRKHISEIEKLRFLIHMHLNFSDEIDRNIDRCVEKLVFYYQGLRASYLRYYEKECYEKEFRQELEKYLINRSIWEEKLLRHVRVYLKFEWNRIKIEATGRTYKKNKQCEDLKKLYELYDGNNKKNHNERG
;
A
#
# COMPACT_ATOMS: atom_id res chain seq x y z
N MET A 1 -64.14 4.58 26.09
CA MET A 1 -63.02 4.36 27.02
C MET A 1 -63.34 3.32 28.11
N ASN A 2 -64.51 3.39 28.78
CA ASN A 2 -64.90 2.43 29.84
C ASN A 2 -65.03 0.96 29.39
N LYS A 3 -65.51 0.66 28.16
CA LYS A 3 -65.59 -0.73 27.65
C LYS A 3 -64.23 -1.39 27.41
N MET A 4 -63.24 -0.64 26.94
CA MET A 4 -61.86 -1.14 26.75
C MET A 4 -61.20 -1.42 28.10
N LEU A 5 -61.35 -0.51 29.06
CA LEU A 5 -60.82 -0.69 30.42
C LEU A 5 -61.44 -1.90 31.15
N GLN A 6 -62.73 -2.15 30.96
CA GLN A 6 -63.43 -3.29 31.56
C GLN A 6 -62.96 -4.63 30.97
N PHE A 7 -62.81 -4.70 29.63
CA PHE A 7 -62.28 -5.86 28.90
C PHE A 7 -60.84 -6.21 29.29
N PHE A 8 -59.99 -5.18 29.51
CA PHE A 8 -58.62 -5.36 30.00
C PHE A 8 -58.54 -5.76 31.49
N SER A 9 -59.55 -5.42 32.30
CA SER A 9 -59.57 -5.80 33.72
C SER A 9 -59.98 -7.26 33.94
N GLU A 10 -60.90 -7.80 33.13
CA GLU A 10 -61.33 -9.20 33.17
C GLU A 10 -60.25 -10.16 32.63
N ASN A 11 -59.45 -9.70 31.66
CA ASN A 11 -58.43 -10.51 30.99
C ASN A 11 -57.00 -10.07 31.32
N LYS A 12 -56.76 -9.64 32.57
CA LYS A 12 -55.46 -9.13 33.04
C LYS A 12 -54.30 -10.09 32.73
N ASP A 13 -54.50 -11.39 32.96
CA ASP A 13 -53.48 -12.42 32.73
C ASP A 13 -53.14 -12.56 31.24
N ALA A 14 -54.15 -12.50 30.38
CA ALA A 14 -53.96 -12.54 28.92
C ALA A 14 -53.21 -11.29 28.44
N LEU A 15 -53.49 -10.11 29.01
CA LEU A 15 -52.80 -8.87 28.68
C LEU A 15 -51.33 -8.90 29.11
N THR A 16 -51.03 -9.37 30.32
CA THR A 16 -49.64 -9.57 30.77
C THR A 16 -48.91 -10.60 29.93
N SER A 17 -49.58 -11.70 29.55
CA SER A 17 -48.99 -12.75 28.72
C SER A 17 -48.67 -12.24 27.30
N ILE A 18 -49.57 -11.45 26.70
CA ILE A 18 -49.33 -10.73 25.44
C ILE A 18 -48.15 -9.77 25.58
N GLY A 19 -48.07 -9.01 26.67
CA GLY A 19 -46.95 -8.10 26.95
C GLY A 19 -45.61 -8.82 27.02
N ILE A 20 -45.53 -9.92 27.76
CA ILE A 20 -44.32 -10.77 27.88
C ILE A 20 -43.91 -11.29 26.49
N LEU A 21 -44.88 -11.78 25.70
CA LEU A 21 -44.62 -12.32 24.38
C LEU A 21 -44.10 -11.24 23.41
N LEU A 22 -44.66 -10.03 23.47
CA LEU A 22 -44.22 -8.87 22.70
C LEU A 22 -42.80 -8.46 23.07
N THR A 23 -42.49 -8.36 24.37
CA THR A 23 -41.14 -8.03 24.84
C THR A 23 -40.12 -9.11 24.42
N PHE A 24 -40.51 -10.38 24.48
CA PHE A 24 -39.66 -11.50 24.05
C PHE A 24 -39.36 -11.46 22.54
N LEU A 25 -40.38 -11.18 21.72
CA LEU A 25 -40.22 -11.07 20.26
C LEU A 25 -39.34 -9.87 19.89
N ILE A 26 -39.57 -8.71 20.48
CA ILE A 26 -38.73 -7.51 20.26
C ILE A 26 -37.28 -7.80 20.65
N SER A 27 -37.06 -8.41 21.82
CA SER A 27 -35.72 -8.76 22.29
C SER A 27 -35.02 -9.76 21.37
N SER A 28 -35.75 -10.77 20.87
CA SER A 28 -35.23 -11.77 19.94
C SER A 28 -34.85 -11.15 18.60
N ILE A 29 -35.67 -10.24 18.08
CA ILE A 29 -35.40 -9.49 16.84
C ILE A 29 -34.15 -8.61 17.02
N SER A 30 -34.07 -7.84 18.11
CA SER A 30 -32.92 -7.00 18.42
C SER A 30 -31.63 -7.80 18.56
N LEU A 31 -31.67 -8.97 19.23
CA LEU A 31 -30.53 -9.86 19.36
C LEU A 31 -30.09 -10.42 18.00
N TYR A 32 -31.04 -10.88 17.17
CA TYR A 32 -30.75 -11.39 15.83
C TYR A 32 -30.06 -10.33 14.96
N PHE A 33 -30.59 -9.10 14.94
CA PHE A 33 -29.96 -7.99 14.21
C PHE A 33 -28.59 -7.66 14.79
N SER A 34 -28.43 -7.61 16.11
CA SER A 34 -27.15 -7.34 16.78
C SER A 34 -26.08 -8.36 16.39
N VAL A 35 -26.38 -9.66 16.52
CA VAL A 35 -25.43 -10.74 16.21
C VAL A 35 -25.06 -10.75 14.73
N ARG A 36 -26.03 -10.56 13.83
CA ARG A 36 -25.78 -10.53 12.38
C ARG A 36 -24.94 -9.32 11.97
N ASN A 37 -25.27 -8.14 12.50
CA ASN A 37 -24.52 -6.92 12.19
C ASN A 37 -23.10 -7.00 12.76
N ASN A 38 -22.93 -7.61 13.93
CA ASN A 38 -21.62 -7.78 14.56
C ASN A 38 -20.67 -8.65 13.71
N LYS A 39 -21.15 -9.77 13.14
CA LYS A 39 -20.32 -10.62 12.26
C LYS A 39 -19.84 -9.88 11.00
N ALA A 40 -20.72 -9.14 10.35
CA ALA A 40 -20.37 -8.37 9.14
C ALA A 40 -19.37 -7.25 9.46
N VAL A 41 -19.57 -6.54 10.58
CA VAL A 41 -18.64 -5.51 11.07
C VAL A 41 -17.28 -6.10 11.39
N HIS A 42 -17.21 -7.23 12.10
CA HIS A 42 -15.94 -7.91 12.38
C HIS A 42 -15.21 -8.34 11.11
N TYR A 43 -15.92 -8.86 10.11
CA TYR A 43 -15.33 -9.24 8.83
C TYR A 43 -14.73 -8.03 8.10
N VAL A 44 -15.47 -6.93 7.98
CA VAL A 44 -14.99 -5.70 7.33
C VAL A 44 -13.77 -5.16 8.07
N ASN A 45 -13.82 -5.10 9.41
CA ASN A 45 -12.70 -4.62 10.22
C ASN A 45 -11.45 -5.49 10.05
N ALA A 46 -11.59 -6.81 10.03
CA ALA A 46 -10.47 -7.74 9.82
C ALA A 46 -9.84 -7.56 8.43
N VAL A 47 -10.65 -7.46 7.38
CA VAL A 47 -10.16 -7.22 6.00
C VAL A 47 -9.49 -5.84 5.90
N THR A 48 -10.08 -4.81 6.50
CA THR A 48 -9.50 -3.46 6.54
C THR A 48 -8.15 -3.46 7.25
N GLN A 49 -8.04 -4.13 8.40
CA GLN A 49 -6.77 -4.25 9.12
C GLN A 49 -5.69 -4.94 8.28
N ASN A 50 -5.99 -6.10 7.69
CA ASN A 50 -5.05 -6.84 6.84
C ASN A 50 -4.56 -5.99 5.66
N ARG A 51 -5.45 -5.18 5.05
CA ARG A 51 -5.08 -4.30 3.93
C ARG A 51 -4.21 -3.11 4.36
N VAL A 52 -4.46 -2.57 5.55
CA VAL A 52 -3.61 -1.53 6.13
C VAL A 52 -2.21 -2.10 6.42
N GLU A 53 -2.12 -3.29 7.01
CA GLU A 53 -0.85 -3.98 7.24
C GLU A 53 -0.10 -4.28 5.93
N TRP A 54 -0.80 -4.78 4.91
CA TRP A 54 -0.24 -4.98 3.57
C TRP A 54 0.34 -3.69 2.97
N LEU A 55 -0.37 -2.56 3.14
CA LEU A 55 0.08 -1.26 2.65
C LEU A 55 1.37 -0.78 3.33
N TYR A 56 1.49 -1.02 4.64
CA TYR A 56 2.70 -0.70 5.40
C TYR A 56 3.88 -1.57 4.99
N LYS A 57 3.68 -2.89 4.84
CA LYS A 57 4.73 -3.81 4.35
C LYS A 57 5.22 -3.43 2.96
N PHE A 58 4.31 -3.07 2.06
CA PHE A 58 4.68 -2.60 0.73
C PHE A 58 5.58 -1.35 0.80
N ARG A 59 5.24 -0.37 1.63
CA ARG A 59 6.07 0.83 1.85
C ARG A 59 7.45 0.47 2.43
N GLU A 60 7.50 -0.47 3.36
CA GLU A 60 8.74 -0.97 3.97
C GLU A 60 9.64 -1.60 2.92
N TYR A 61 9.13 -2.52 2.08
CA TYR A 61 9.92 -3.14 1.02
C TYR A 61 10.46 -2.14 -0.01
N ILE A 62 9.69 -1.10 -0.36
CA ILE A 62 10.18 -0.02 -1.23
C ILE A 62 11.33 0.73 -0.57
N SER A 63 11.19 1.07 0.72
CA SER A 63 12.24 1.75 1.49
C SER A 63 13.51 0.92 1.56
N ASP A 64 13.38 -0.38 1.83
CA ASP A 64 14.48 -1.33 1.90
C ASP A 64 15.16 -1.50 0.54
N LEU A 65 14.41 -1.56 -0.55
CA LEU A 65 14.99 -1.63 -1.90
C LEU A 65 15.84 -0.39 -2.21
N ILE A 66 15.32 0.81 -1.91
CA ILE A 66 16.04 2.06 -2.16
C ILE A 66 17.33 2.13 -1.33
N SER A 67 17.29 1.72 -0.06
CA SER A 67 18.45 1.73 0.84
C SER A 67 19.47 0.65 0.50
N THR A 68 19.02 -0.51 0.00
CA THR A 68 19.86 -1.64 -0.37
C THR A 68 20.62 -1.38 -1.68
N THR A 69 20.03 -0.60 -2.60
CA THR A 69 20.60 -0.28 -3.92
C THR A 69 21.52 0.95 -3.93
N THR A 70 22.20 1.26 -2.82
CA THR A 70 23.15 2.38 -2.71
C THR A 70 24.58 2.03 -3.15
N ILE A 71 25.37 3.05 -3.45
CA ILE A 71 26.81 2.92 -3.76
C ILE A 71 27.55 2.25 -2.59
N ASP A 72 27.28 2.68 -1.35
CA ASP A 72 27.93 2.15 -0.14
C ASP A 72 27.82 0.63 -0.04
N ASN A 73 26.73 0.05 -0.54
CA ASN A 73 26.53 -1.40 -0.53
C ASN A 73 27.26 -2.10 -1.69
N VAL A 74 27.52 -1.40 -2.81
CA VAL A 74 28.43 -1.90 -3.85
C VAL A 74 29.84 -2.03 -3.27
N ASP A 75 30.34 -0.99 -2.60
CA ASP A 75 31.70 -0.99 -2.02
C ASP A 75 31.87 -2.08 -0.96
N LYS A 76 30.84 -2.30 -0.12
CA LYS A 76 30.85 -3.40 0.88
C LYS A 76 30.81 -4.78 0.22
N GLY A 77 30.00 -4.95 -0.83
CA GLY A 77 29.84 -6.20 -1.57
C GLY A 77 31.04 -6.58 -2.46
N MET A 78 32.04 -5.71 -2.59
CA MET A 78 33.29 -6.01 -3.30
C MET A 78 34.30 -6.78 -2.46
N LYS A 79 34.15 -6.82 -1.13
CA LYS A 79 35.13 -7.46 -0.24
C LYS A 79 35.09 -8.99 -0.28
N ASP A 80 33.94 -9.56 -0.61
CA ASP A 80 33.72 -11.01 -0.61
C ASP A 80 32.59 -11.41 -1.58
N SER A 81 32.83 -12.47 -2.36
CA SER A 81 31.90 -12.98 -3.37
C SER A 81 30.62 -13.55 -2.75
N ASP A 82 30.73 -14.21 -1.60
CA ASP A 82 29.57 -14.77 -0.90
C ASP A 82 28.68 -13.68 -0.29
N THR A 83 29.30 -12.62 0.25
CA THR A 83 28.60 -11.43 0.76
C THR A 83 27.80 -10.75 -0.36
N TYR A 84 28.37 -10.62 -1.56
CA TYR A 84 27.60 -10.12 -2.69
C TYR A 84 26.45 -11.04 -3.09
N ARG A 85 26.68 -12.36 -3.16
CA ARG A 85 25.63 -13.31 -3.55
C ARG A 85 24.43 -13.21 -2.61
N LYS A 86 24.66 -13.00 -1.32
CA LYS A 86 23.61 -12.72 -0.33
C LYS A 86 22.92 -11.39 -0.62
N HIS A 87 23.69 -10.32 -0.82
CA HIS A 87 23.15 -8.98 -1.09
C HIS A 87 22.27 -8.94 -2.34
N ILE A 88 22.70 -9.54 -3.45
CA ILE A 88 21.89 -9.60 -4.67
C ILE A 88 20.65 -10.46 -4.47
N SER A 89 20.76 -11.58 -3.74
CA SER A 89 19.60 -12.41 -3.41
C SER A 89 18.56 -11.65 -2.58
N GLU A 90 19.00 -10.74 -1.70
CA GLU A 90 18.11 -9.86 -0.94
C GLU A 90 17.41 -8.84 -1.83
N ILE A 91 18.14 -8.21 -2.77
CA ILE A 91 17.55 -7.30 -3.77
C ILE A 91 16.50 -8.02 -4.62
N GLU A 92 16.81 -9.22 -5.11
CA GLU A 92 15.89 -10.04 -5.90
C GLU A 92 14.65 -10.41 -5.07
N LYS A 93 14.84 -10.82 -3.82
CA LYS A 93 13.73 -11.10 -2.90
C LYS A 93 12.84 -9.88 -2.71
N LEU A 94 13.42 -8.70 -2.47
CA LEU A 94 12.66 -7.44 -2.33
C LEU A 94 11.89 -7.14 -3.61
N ARG A 95 12.50 -7.30 -4.80
CA ARG A 95 11.84 -7.12 -6.09
C ARG A 95 10.61 -8.01 -6.22
N PHE A 96 10.74 -9.32 -5.93
CA PHE A 96 9.62 -10.25 -5.96
C PHE A 96 8.54 -9.91 -4.93
N LEU A 97 8.92 -9.54 -3.70
CA LEU A 97 7.96 -9.15 -2.67
C LEU A 97 7.17 -7.91 -3.08
N ILE A 98 7.83 -6.90 -3.64
CA ILE A 98 7.18 -5.69 -4.17
C ILE A 98 6.22 -6.07 -5.29
N HIS A 99 6.67 -6.85 -6.28
CA HIS A 99 5.85 -7.30 -7.40
C HIS A 99 4.57 -8.03 -6.94
N MET A 100 4.71 -8.95 -5.98
CA MET A 100 3.58 -9.70 -5.40
C MET A 100 2.65 -8.82 -4.55
N HIS A 101 3.17 -7.73 -3.98
CA HIS A 101 2.37 -6.75 -3.25
C HIS A 101 1.76 -5.70 -4.18
N LEU A 102 2.03 -5.71 -5.48
CA LEU A 102 1.27 -4.90 -6.42
C LEU A 102 0.04 -5.68 -6.86
N ASN A 103 -1.13 -5.04 -6.80
CA ASN A 103 -2.39 -5.67 -7.18
C ASN A 103 -2.50 -5.69 -8.72
N PHE A 104 -1.88 -6.69 -9.34
CA PHE A 104 -1.63 -6.81 -10.78
C PHE A 104 -2.86 -6.49 -11.65
N SER A 105 -3.06 -5.23 -12.07
CA SER A 105 -3.91 -4.84 -13.22
C SER A 105 -3.89 -3.35 -13.59
N ASP A 106 -3.44 -2.42 -12.73
CA ASP A 106 -3.54 -0.99 -13.05
C ASP A 106 -2.23 -0.39 -13.62
N GLU A 107 -2.37 0.74 -14.32
CA GLU A 107 -1.24 1.45 -14.94
C GLU A 107 -0.20 1.89 -13.91
N ILE A 108 -0.65 2.26 -12.71
CA ILE A 108 0.22 2.66 -11.61
C ILE A 108 1.11 1.50 -11.13
N ASP A 109 0.57 0.29 -11.02
CA ASP A 109 1.35 -0.89 -10.61
C ASP A 109 2.47 -1.16 -11.62
N ARG A 110 2.14 -1.13 -12.92
CA ARG A 110 3.14 -1.31 -14.00
C ARG A 110 4.23 -0.24 -13.98
N ASN A 111 3.89 0.99 -13.61
CA ASN A 111 4.85 2.08 -13.52
C ASN A 111 5.77 1.92 -12.30
N ILE A 112 5.25 1.47 -11.16
CA ILE A 112 6.05 1.16 -9.96
C ILE A 112 7.01 0.01 -10.27
N ASP A 113 6.48 -1.10 -10.79
CA ASP A 113 7.26 -2.30 -11.13
C ASP A 113 8.39 -1.97 -12.12
N ARG A 114 8.09 -1.17 -13.16
CA ARG A 114 9.12 -0.67 -14.09
C ARG A 114 10.21 0.16 -13.40
N CYS A 115 9.85 1.02 -12.46
CA CYS A 115 10.84 1.84 -11.75
C CYS A 115 11.74 0.96 -10.85
N VAL A 116 11.15 -0.04 -10.20
CA VAL A 116 11.88 -1.04 -9.39
C VAL A 116 12.87 -1.82 -10.26
N GLU A 117 12.44 -2.35 -11.40
CA GLU A 117 13.30 -3.06 -12.35
C GLU A 117 14.46 -2.17 -12.83
N LYS A 118 14.18 -0.89 -13.10
CA LYS A 118 15.22 0.06 -13.50
C LYS A 118 16.23 0.32 -12.40
N LEU A 119 15.81 0.50 -11.15
CA LEU A 119 16.73 0.69 -10.03
C LEU A 119 17.66 -0.51 -9.85
N VAL A 120 17.13 -1.73 -9.91
CA VAL A 120 17.93 -2.95 -9.81
C VAL A 120 18.91 -3.04 -10.97
N PHE A 121 18.47 -2.76 -12.20
CA PHE A 121 19.32 -2.74 -13.38
C PHE A 121 20.51 -1.77 -13.25
N TYR A 122 20.26 -0.53 -12.82
CA TYR A 122 21.36 0.44 -12.64
C TYR A 122 22.31 0.05 -11.51
N TYR A 123 21.81 -0.57 -10.44
CA TYR A 123 22.66 -1.09 -9.36
C TYR A 123 23.58 -2.22 -9.85
N GLN A 124 23.06 -3.16 -10.64
CA GLN A 124 23.86 -4.22 -11.25
C GLN A 124 24.89 -3.65 -12.24
N GLY A 125 24.51 -2.65 -13.04
CA GLY A 125 25.42 -1.95 -13.96
C GLY A 125 26.54 -1.22 -13.22
N LEU A 126 26.20 -0.54 -12.12
CA LEU A 126 27.16 0.11 -11.23
C LEU A 126 28.22 -0.89 -10.74
N ARG A 127 27.79 -2.04 -10.21
CA ARG A 127 28.71 -3.11 -9.79
C ARG A 127 29.64 -3.54 -10.92
N ALA A 128 29.10 -3.79 -12.12
CA ALA A 128 29.89 -4.25 -13.25
C ALA A 128 31.00 -3.25 -13.60
N SER A 129 30.70 -1.95 -13.53
CA SER A 129 31.69 -0.88 -13.72
C SER A 129 32.76 -0.87 -12.62
N TYR A 130 32.38 -1.05 -11.35
CA TYR A 130 33.34 -1.16 -10.25
C TYR A 130 34.27 -2.37 -10.42
N LEU A 131 33.74 -3.53 -10.81
CA LEU A 131 34.54 -4.74 -11.02
C LEU A 131 35.60 -4.52 -12.10
N ARG A 132 35.22 -3.99 -13.26
CA ARG A 132 36.16 -3.64 -14.35
C ARG A 132 37.26 -2.68 -13.90
N TYR A 133 36.91 -1.70 -13.06
CA TYR A 133 37.90 -0.75 -12.53
C TYR A 133 38.92 -1.44 -11.62
N TYR A 134 38.48 -2.29 -10.68
CA TYR A 134 39.38 -3.03 -9.79
C TYR A 134 40.25 -4.06 -10.53
N GLU A 135 39.70 -4.69 -11.58
CA GLU A 135 40.43 -5.61 -12.46
C GLU A 135 41.38 -4.87 -13.44
N LYS A 136 41.44 -3.54 -13.36
CA LYS A 136 42.25 -2.65 -14.22
C LYS A 136 41.91 -2.74 -15.70
N GLU A 137 40.68 -3.15 -16.01
CA GLU A 137 40.15 -3.22 -17.38
C GLU A 137 39.59 -1.86 -17.86
N CYS A 138 39.51 -0.86 -16.98
CA CYS A 138 38.92 0.44 -17.27
C CYS A 138 39.78 1.57 -16.71
N TYR A 139 39.96 2.65 -17.48
CA TYR A 139 40.67 3.84 -17.01
C TYR A 139 39.83 4.64 -16.01
N GLU A 140 40.47 5.27 -15.04
CA GLU A 140 39.80 6.02 -13.97
C GLU A 140 38.84 7.13 -14.50
N LYS A 141 39.20 7.76 -15.62
CA LYS A 141 38.36 8.77 -16.27
C LYS A 141 37.08 8.18 -16.86
N GLU A 142 37.17 7.01 -17.48
CA GLU A 142 36.02 6.29 -18.06
C GLU A 142 35.11 5.79 -16.94
N PHE A 143 35.69 5.19 -15.90
CA PHE A 143 34.96 4.76 -14.71
C PHE A 143 34.17 5.91 -14.04
N ARG A 144 34.79 7.09 -13.88
CA ARG A 144 34.09 8.26 -13.32
C ARG A 144 32.87 8.69 -14.15
N GLN A 145 33.00 8.68 -15.48
CA GLN A 145 31.89 9.04 -16.37
C GLN A 145 30.74 8.02 -16.29
N GLU A 146 31.07 6.72 -16.23
CA GLU A 146 30.07 5.67 -16.04
C GLU A 146 29.36 5.83 -14.69
N LEU A 147 30.12 6.04 -13.62
CA LEU A 147 29.60 6.24 -12.27
C LEU A 147 28.60 7.42 -12.22
N GLU A 148 28.99 8.56 -12.77
CA GLU A 148 28.12 9.75 -12.83
C GLU A 148 26.83 9.46 -13.58
N LYS A 149 26.91 8.77 -14.72
CA LYS A 149 25.75 8.35 -15.50
C LYS A 149 24.83 7.42 -14.69
N TYR A 150 25.37 6.45 -13.95
CA TYR A 150 24.58 5.57 -13.11
C TYR A 150 23.87 6.33 -11.98
N LEU A 151 24.56 7.30 -11.37
CA LEU A 151 24.01 8.10 -10.28
C LEU A 151 22.87 9.02 -10.72
N ILE A 152 23.06 9.72 -11.84
CA ILE A 152 22.01 10.57 -12.41
C ILE A 152 20.79 9.73 -12.77
N ASN A 153 20.99 8.61 -13.45
CA ASN A 153 19.88 7.73 -13.83
C ASN A 153 19.17 7.16 -12.59
N ARG A 154 19.92 6.67 -11.60
CA ARG A 154 19.35 6.18 -10.34
C ARG A 154 18.48 7.25 -9.68
N SER A 155 18.98 8.47 -9.54
CA SER A 155 18.23 9.59 -8.95
C SER A 155 16.91 9.85 -9.68
N ILE A 156 16.92 9.85 -11.01
CA ILE A 156 15.71 10.04 -11.83
C ILE A 156 14.68 8.94 -11.57
N TRP A 157 15.13 7.68 -11.52
CA TRP A 157 14.23 6.54 -11.32
C TRP A 157 13.75 6.43 -9.88
N GLU A 158 14.57 6.80 -8.90
CA GLU A 158 14.19 6.88 -7.50
C GLU A 158 13.10 7.94 -7.30
N GLU A 159 13.26 9.14 -7.87
CA GLU A 159 12.25 10.19 -7.81
C GLU A 159 10.93 9.75 -8.45
N LYS A 160 11.00 9.11 -9.63
CA LYS A 160 9.81 8.53 -10.30
C LYS A 160 9.14 7.45 -9.46
N LEU A 161 9.93 6.55 -8.86
CA LEU A 161 9.41 5.51 -7.98
C LEU A 161 8.68 6.14 -6.80
N LEU A 162 9.32 7.09 -6.11
CA LEU A 162 8.74 7.78 -4.97
C LEU A 162 7.45 8.51 -5.34
N ARG A 163 7.41 9.16 -6.52
CA ARG A 163 6.19 9.79 -7.05
C ARG A 163 5.06 8.77 -7.18
N HIS A 164 5.29 7.66 -7.88
CA HIS A 164 4.25 6.64 -8.10
C HIS A 164 3.82 5.97 -6.79
N VAL A 165 4.76 5.60 -5.92
CA VAL A 165 4.47 4.95 -4.64
C VAL A 165 3.68 5.88 -3.71
N ARG A 166 4.01 7.18 -3.62
CA ARG A 166 3.26 8.12 -2.78
C ARG A 166 1.81 8.27 -3.25
N VAL A 167 1.60 8.37 -4.56
CA VAL A 167 0.25 8.41 -5.15
C VAL A 167 -0.49 7.10 -4.88
N TYR A 168 0.17 5.96 -5.09
CA TYR A 168 -0.40 4.62 -4.86
C TYR A 168 -0.86 4.43 -3.42
N LEU A 169 0.02 4.71 -2.45
CA LEU A 169 -0.27 4.59 -1.03
C LEU A 169 -1.48 5.44 -0.64
N LYS A 170 -1.56 6.67 -1.17
CA LYS A 170 -2.70 7.56 -0.90
C LYS A 170 -4.00 7.07 -1.54
N PHE A 171 -3.90 6.55 -2.77
CA PHE A 171 -5.02 6.00 -3.49
C PHE A 171 -5.59 4.76 -2.78
N GLU A 172 -4.76 3.79 -2.42
CA GLU A 172 -5.17 2.59 -1.69
C GLU A 172 -5.74 2.94 -0.31
N TRP A 173 -5.13 3.89 0.40
CA TRP A 173 -5.69 4.38 1.66
C TRP A 173 -7.11 4.95 1.50
N ASN A 174 -7.34 5.73 0.44
CA ASN A 174 -8.67 6.26 0.14
C ASN A 174 -9.66 5.13 -0.22
N ARG A 175 -9.23 4.12 -0.97
CA ARG A 175 -10.03 2.92 -1.26
C ARG A 175 -10.42 2.18 0.01
N ILE A 176 -9.45 1.90 0.89
CA ILE A 176 -9.67 1.23 2.17
C ILE A 176 -10.71 1.97 3.01
N LYS A 177 -10.61 3.30 3.12
CA LYS A 177 -11.60 4.10 3.88
C LYS A 177 -13.02 3.98 3.33
N ILE A 178 -13.18 3.98 2.00
CA ILE A 178 -14.51 3.87 1.38
C ILE A 178 -15.06 2.46 1.64
N GLU A 179 -14.26 1.43 1.42
CA GLU A 179 -14.68 0.03 1.56
C GLU A 179 -14.93 -0.37 3.01
N ALA A 180 -14.24 0.24 3.97
CA ALA A 180 -14.51 0.09 5.40
C ALA A 180 -15.94 0.56 5.79
N THR A 181 -16.56 1.45 5.00
CA THR A 181 -17.96 1.86 5.22
C THR A 181 -18.98 0.90 4.59
N GLY A 182 -18.52 -0.24 4.03
CA GLY A 182 -19.36 -1.19 3.29
C GLY A 182 -19.70 -0.76 1.86
N ARG A 183 -19.08 0.32 1.35
CA ARG A 183 -19.32 0.85 0.01
C ARG A 183 -18.27 0.35 -0.97
N THR A 184 -18.67 -0.03 -2.18
CA THR A 184 -17.73 -0.36 -3.26
C THR A 184 -17.12 0.90 -3.86
N TYR A 185 -15.80 0.93 -4.03
CA TYR A 185 -15.14 2.02 -4.74
C TYR A 185 -15.31 1.86 -6.25
N LYS A 186 -16.18 2.66 -6.89
CA LYS A 186 -16.48 2.54 -8.32
C LYS A 186 -15.26 2.87 -9.21
N LYS A 187 -15.02 2.05 -10.24
CA LYS A 187 -13.87 2.19 -11.17
C LYS A 187 -13.74 3.58 -11.81
N ASN A 188 -14.84 4.20 -12.24
CA ASN A 188 -14.80 5.54 -12.84
C ASN A 188 -14.26 6.59 -11.86
N LYS A 189 -14.72 6.51 -10.59
CA LYS A 189 -14.26 7.39 -9.52
C LYS A 189 -12.80 7.11 -9.15
N GLN A 190 -12.38 5.85 -9.18
CA GLN A 190 -10.97 5.48 -8.99
C GLN A 190 -10.07 6.18 -10.02
N CYS A 191 -10.43 6.13 -11.31
CA CYS A 191 -9.66 6.78 -12.36
C CYS A 191 -9.58 8.31 -12.18
N GLU A 192 -10.69 8.97 -11.83
CA GLU A 192 -10.72 10.41 -11.57
C GLU A 192 -9.87 10.81 -10.36
N ASP A 193 -10.03 10.10 -9.25
CA ASP A 193 -9.29 10.37 -8.02
C ASP A 193 -7.79 10.12 -8.22
N LEU A 194 -7.41 9.09 -8.99
CA LEU A 194 -6.02 8.81 -9.32
C LEU A 194 -5.38 9.95 -10.13
N LYS A 195 -6.07 10.49 -11.14
CA LYS A 195 -5.60 11.65 -11.92
C LYS A 195 -5.38 12.87 -11.03
N LYS A 196 -6.36 13.19 -10.18
CA LYS A 196 -6.26 14.31 -9.22
C LYS A 196 -5.09 14.15 -8.26
N LEU A 197 -4.80 12.93 -7.81
CA LEU A 197 -3.67 12.66 -6.92
C LEU A 197 -2.33 12.93 -7.60
N TYR A 198 -2.18 12.57 -8.88
CA TYR A 198 -0.98 12.92 -9.65
C TYR A 198 -0.84 14.43 -9.84
N GLU A 199 -1.91 15.13 -10.23
CA GLU A 199 -1.90 16.59 -10.38
C GLU A 199 -1.53 17.31 -9.08
N LEU A 200 -2.08 16.87 -7.95
CA LEU A 200 -1.79 17.43 -6.63
C LEU A 200 -0.33 17.18 -6.23
N TYR A 201 0.19 15.97 -6.48
CA TYR A 201 1.58 15.65 -6.20
C TYR A 201 2.53 16.54 -7.02
N ASP A 202 2.30 16.62 -8.33
CA ASP A 202 3.14 17.40 -9.25
C ASP A 202 3.06 18.91 -8.95
N GLY A 203 1.87 19.41 -8.60
CA GLY A 203 1.67 20.80 -8.17
C GLY A 203 2.42 21.14 -6.88
N ASN A 204 2.38 20.25 -5.88
CA ASN A 204 3.11 20.45 -4.63
C ASN A 204 4.63 20.38 -4.85
N ASN A 205 5.10 19.48 -5.71
CA ASN A 205 6.53 19.36 -5.99
C ASN A 205 7.08 20.65 -6.66
N LYS A 206 6.32 21.24 -7.58
CA LYS A 206 6.67 22.52 -8.22
C LYS A 206 6.75 23.68 -7.22
N LYS A 207 5.82 23.77 -6.26
CA LYS A 207 5.86 24.80 -5.21
C LYS A 207 7.08 24.66 -4.31
N ASN A 208 7.38 23.43 -3.87
CA ASN A 208 8.55 23.16 -3.02
C ASN A 208 9.89 23.46 -3.72
N HIS A 209 9.96 23.33 -5.05
CA HIS A 209 11.13 23.73 -5.82
C HIS A 209 11.26 25.26 -5.95
N ASN A 210 10.15 25.99 -6.08
CA ASN A 210 10.16 27.45 -6.18
C ASN A 210 10.45 28.14 -4.84
N GLU A 211 10.16 27.50 -3.70
CA GLU A 211 10.45 28.03 -2.36
C GLU A 211 11.89 27.75 -1.89
N ARG A 212 12.64 26.92 -2.62
CA ARG A 212 14.05 26.56 -2.32
C ARG A 212 15.06 27.22 -3.27
N GLY A 213 14.59 28.02 -4.22
CA GLY A 213 15.39 28.76 -5.20
C GLY A 213 15.70 30.17 -4.75
#